data_AF-A0A5K0W8S7-F1
#
_entry.id   AF-A0A5K0W8S7-F1
#
_cell.length_a   1.000
_cell.length_b   1.000
_cell.length_c   1.000
_cell.angle_alpha   90.00
_cell.angle_beta   90.00
_cell.angle_gamma   90.00
#
_symmetry.space_group_name_H-M   'P 1'
#
loop_
_entity.id
_entity.type
_entity.pdbx_description
1 polymer ?
#
loop_
_entity_poly.entity_id
_entity_poly.type
_entity_poly.pdbx_seq_one_letter_code
_entity_poly.pdbx_strand_id
1 'polypeptide(L)' 'RHPSVKWAQRSDKVYITVELPDAKDVKHKLEAEGKFLFNATRDNVAYEVDLELFDKIDVE' A
#
# COMPACT_ATOMS: atom_id res chain seq x y z
N ARG A 1 -9.56 -8.66 3.24
CA ARG A 1 -8.54 -9.30 4.12
C ARG A 1 -7.28 -8.46 4.10
N HIS A 2 -6.43 -8.54 5.14
CA HIS A 2 -5.17 -7.80 5.17
C HIS A 2 -4.00 -8.71 4.75
N PRO A 3 -3.28 -8.40 3.67
CA PRO A 3 -2.03 -9.08 3.33
C PRO A 3 -0.91 -8.73 4.33
N SER A 4 0.19 -9.48 4.30
CA SER A 4 1.40 -9.09 5.04
C SER A 4 1.97 -7.83 4.38
N VAL A 5 2.30 -6.83 5.19
CA VAL A 5 2.89 -5.57 4.73
C VAL A 5 4.20 -5.34 5.47
N LYS A 6 5.26 -5.08 4.71
CA LYS A 6 6.56 -4.68 5.22
C LYS A 6 6.83 -3.24 4.80
N TRP A 7 7.59 -2.53 5.61
CA TRP A 7 7.98 -1.16 5.30
C TRP A 7 9.47 -0.94 5.60
N ALA A 8 10.06 -0.01 4.87
CA ALA A 8 11.40 0.48 5.11
C ALA A 8 11.45 1.96 4.75
N GLN A 9 12.21 2.76 5.49
CA GLN A 9 12.41 4.17 5.19
C GLN A 9 13.88 4.48 4.91
N ARG A 10 14.09 5.43 4.01
CA ARG A 10 15.35 6.14 3.79
C ARG A 10 15.19 7.57 4.26
N SER A 11 16.25 8.38 4.13
CA SER A 11 16.21 9.80 4.49
C SER A 11 15.19 10.60 3.67
N ASP A 12 14.86 10.15 2.47
CA ASP A 12 14.04 10.88 1.48
C ASP A 12 12.77 10.14 1.05
N LYS A 13 12.64 8.83 1.33
CA LYS A 13 11.57 7.97 0.79
C LYS A 13 11.13 6.89 1.77
N VAL A 14 9.87 6.50 1.67
CA VAL A 14 9.31 5.33 2.35
C VAL A 14 8.91 4.28 1.32
N TYR A 15 9.34 3.04 1.53
CA TYR A 15 8.97 1.89 0.71
C TYR A 15 7.95 1.05 1.48
N ILE A 16 6.77 0.87 0.90
CA ILE A 16 5.74 -0.05 1.38
C ILE A 16 5.71 -1.27 0.46
N THR A 17 5.93 -2.46 1.02
CA THR A 17 5.92 -3.73 0.29
C THR A 17 4.73 -4.55 0.75
N VAL A 18 3.77 -4.76 -0.15
CA VAL A 18 2.60 -5.62 0.09
C VAL A 18 2.90 -7.03 -0.41
N GLU A 19 3.03 -7.99 0.51
CA GLU A 19 3.33 -9.39 0.19
C GLU A 19 2.05 -10.14 -0.21
N LEU A 20 1.65 -9.97 -1.47
CA LEU A 20 0.50 -10.66 -2.05
C LEU A 20 0.87 -11.27 -3.42
N PRO A 21 1.34 -12.53 -3.46
CA PRO A 21 1.63 -13.21 -4.72
C PRO A 21 0.35 -13.46 -5.51
N ASP A 22 0.45 -13.47 -6.85
CA ASP A 22 -0.66 -13.72 -7.78
C ASP A 22 -1.86 -12.75 -7.64
N ALA A 23 -1.60 -11.54 -7.15
CA ALA A 23 -2.58 -10.48 -7.08
C ALA A 23 -3.03 -10.05 -8.49
N LYS A 24 -4.34 -9.93 -8.67
CA LYS A 24 -5.02 -9.40 -9.85
C LYS A 24 -5.77 -8.12 -9.49
N ASP A 25 -6.06 -7.32 -10.51
CA ASP A 25 -6.82 -6.06 -10.36
C ASP A 25 -6.22 -5.11 -9.30
N VAL A 26 -4.89 -4.99 -9.30
CA VAL A 26 -4.16 -4.16 -8.35
C VAL A 26 -4.51 -2.69 -8.58
N LYS A 27 -5.09 -2.06 -7.56
CA LYS A 27 -5.39 -0.63 -7.49
C LYS A 27 -4.71 -0.05 -6.26
N HIS A 28 -4.06 1.08 -6.43
CA HIS A 28 -3.52 1.83 -5.31
C HIS A 28 -3.85 3.31 -5.47
N LYS A 29 -4.01 3.98 -4.34
CA LYS A 29 -4.22 5.42 -4.26
C LYS A 29 -3.29 5.95 -3.18
N LEU A 30 -2.54 6.97 -3.52
CA LEU A 30 -1.64 7.66 -2.62
C LEU A 30 -2.09 9.12 -2.56
N GLU A 31 -2.29 9.63 -1.36
CA GLU A 31 -2.74 11.00 -1.11
C GLU A 31 -1.63 11.77 -0.40
N ALA A 32 -1.43 13.04 -0.77
CA ALA A 32 -0.39 13.89 -0.19
C ALA A 32 -0.55 14.10 1.33
N GLU A 33 -1.76 13.86 1.84
CA GLU A 33 -2.10 13.87 3.27
C GLU A 33 -1.53 12.68 4.03
N GLY A 34 -0.79 11.78 3.36
CA GLY A 34 -0.20 10.60 3.98
C GLY A 34 -1.09 9.36 3.89
N LYS A 35 -2.17 9.37 3.09
CA LYS A 35 -3.06 8.21 3.00
C LYS A 35 -2.66 7.30 1.85
N PHE A 36 -2.38 6.04 2.16
CA PHE A 36 -2.12 4.98 1.19
C PHE A 36 -3.21 3.93 1.26
N LEU A 37 -3.94 3.79 0.16
CA LEU A 37 -4.95 2.77 -0.04
C LEU A 37 -4.49 1.81 -1.12
N PHE A 38 -4.58 0.53 -0.84
CA PHE A 38 -4.29 -0.53 -1.80
C PHE A 38 -5.42 -1.55 -1.79
N ASN A 39 -5.82 -1.98 -2.98
CA ASN A 39 -6.84 -2.99 -3.19
C ASN A 39 -6.36 -3.97 -4.26
N ALA A 40 -6.52 -5.26 -4.01
CA ALA A 40 -6.22 -6.29 -4.99
C ALA A 40 -7.06 -7.53 -4.75
N THR A 41 -7.24 -8.35 -5.78
CA THR A 41 -7.94 -9.63 -5.68
C THR A 41 -6.96 -10.77 -5.91
N ARG A 42 -6.95 -11.77 -5.02
CA ARG A 42 -6.18 -13.00 -5.18
C ARG A 42 -7.11 -14.18 -4.98
N ASP A 43 -7.14 -15.11 -5.94
CA ASP A 43 -7.98 -16.31 -5.89
C ASP A 43 -9.46 -16.02 -5.55
N ASN A 44 -10.03 -15.00 -6.20
CA ASN A 44 -11.39 -14.46 -5.95
C ASN A 44 -11.63 -13.89 -4.55
N VAL A 45 -10.57 -13.66 -3.76
CA VAL A 45 -10.63 -13.01 -2.45
C VAL A 45 -10.07 -11.60 -2.55
N ALA A 46 -10.86 -10.62 -2.09
CA ALA A 46 -10.43 -9.23 -2.02
C ALA A 46 -9.51 -8.97 -0.82
N TYR A 47 -8.42 -8.28 -1.10
CA TYR A 47 -7.42 -7.80 -0.17
C TYR A 47 -7.39 -6.28 -0.21
N GLU A 48 -7.28 -5.69 0.97
CA GLU A 48 -7.25 -4.26 1.14
C GLU A 48 -6.20 -3.92 2.20
N VAL A 49 -5.53 -2.79 1.98
CA VAL A 49 -4.58 -2.19 2.90
C VAL A 49 -4.91 -0.70 2.95
N ASP A 50 -5.25 -0.21 4.14
CA ASP A 50 -5.38 1.22 4.43
C ASP A 50 -4.28 1.58 5.43
N LEU A 51 -3.38 2.48 5.03
CA LEU A 51 -2.27 2.97 5.84
C LEU A 51 -2.32 4.49 5.89
N GLU A 52 -2.34 5.01 7.10
CA GLU A 52 -2.12 6.42 7.38
C GLU A 52 -0.65 6.62 7.77
N LEU A 53 0.08 7.35 6.92
CA LEU A 53 1.47 7.72 7.15
C LEU A 53 1.54 8.83 8.21
N PHE A 54 2.63 8.83 8.96
CA PHE A 54 2.83 9.75 10.07
C PHE A 54 2.94 11.22 9.65
N ASP A 55 3.47 11.46 8.44
CA ASP A 55 3.67 12.80 7.90
C ASP A 55 3.22 12.83 6.43
N LYS A 56 3.08 14.05 5.91
CA LYS A 56 2.77 14.29 4.51
C LYS A 56 3.85 13.69 3.62
N ILE A 57 3.41 13.26 2.45
CA ILE A 57 4.28 12.67 1.45
C ILE A 57 4.14 13.43 0.14
N ASP A 58 5.21 13.38 -0.64
CA ASP A 58 5.16 13.79 -2.04
C ASP A 58 4.63 12.61 -2.88
N VAL A 59 3.73 12.91 -3.81
CA VAL A 59 3.05 11.92 -4.67
C VAL A 59 3.59 12.01 -6.12
N GLU A 60 4.54 12.90 -6.41
CA GLU A 60 5.20 13.05 -7.73
C GLU A 60 6.22 11.95 -8.06
#